data_AF-A0A6J6AHZ7-F1
#
_entry.id   AF-A0A6J6AHZ7-F1
#
_cell.length_a   1.000
_cell.length_b   1.000
_cell.length_c   1.000
_cell.angle_alpha   90.00
_cell.angle_beta   90.00
_cell.angle_gamma   90.00
#
_symmetry.space_group_name_H-M   'P 1'
#
loop_
_entity.id
_entity.type
_entity.pdbx_description
1 polymer ?
#
loop_
_entity_poly.entity_id
_entity_poly.type
_entity_poly.pdbx_seq_one_letter_code
_entity_poly.pdbx_strand_id
1 'polypeptide(L)'
;MSTADVWNVDDIESPTMVPDISGIGLNSFTQSGPGDDNKPLLTSVSMSRTSIDTSSSSQSVTVTLTVNEVLSGINLTWPLPEIRFFSSTNAQNVGSCSASRTGATTTLTCVVVFPLGTAPGNQMMSIMMTDNALNRSEYYSYVADTSDVSNPIAEGWRQRVIYADIYDATVVGPWKVINERAT
;
A
#
# COMPACT_ATOMS: atom_id res chain seq x y z
N MET A 1 24.57 19.82 -40.26
CA MET A 1 23.47 19.37 -39.36
C MET A 1 24.02 18.20 -38.57
N SER A 2 24.33 18.43 -37.29
CA SER A 2 24.73 17.39 -36.35
C SER A 2 23.48 16.70 -35.82
N THR A 3 23.48 15.37 -35.85
CA THR A 3 22.46 14.54 -35.22
C THR A 3 22.64 14.60 -33.70
N ALA A 4 21.55 14.92 -33.00
CA ALA A 4 21.52 15.05 -31.56
C ALA A 4 21.89 13.73 -30.87
N ASP A 5 22.65 13.86 -29.78
CA ASP A 5 22.94 12.80 -28.82
C ASP A 5 21.61 12.28 -28.23
N VAL A 6 21.26 11.06 -28.59
CA VAL A 6 20.27 10.28 -27.84
C VAL A 6 21.02 9.74 -26.64
N TRP A 7 20.74 10.29 -25.45
CA TRP A 7 21.13 9.69 -24.19
C TRP A 7 20.34 8.39 -24.01
N ASN A 8 20.89 7.28 -24.50
CA ASN A 8 20.59 5.99 -23.91
C ASN A 8 21.07 6.08 -22.47
N VAL A 9 20.15 6.08 -21.50
CA VAL A 9 20.55 5.86 -20.11
C VAL A 9 21.11 4.45 -20.08
N ASP A 10 22.44 4.39 -19.89
CA ASP A 10 23.27 3.21 -19.78
C ASP A 10 22.57 2.07 -19.04
N ASP A 11 22.76 0.88 -19.61
CA ASP A 11 22.90 -0.41 -18.95
C ASP A 11 23.21 -0.27 -17.44
N ILE A 12 22.19 -0.36 -16.60
CA ILE A 12 22.38 -1.04 -15.33
C ILE A 12 22.46 -2.52 -15.71
N GLU A 13 23.66 -2.98 -16.03
CA GLU A 13 24.05 -4.30 -15.57
C GLU A 13 23.83 -4.28 -14.06
N SER A 14 22.65 -4.73 -13.64
CA SER A 14 22.37 -5.05 -12.25
C SER A 14 23.56 -5.89 -11.78
N PRO A 15 24.28 -5.50 -10.71
CA PRO A 15 25.38 -6.30 -10.20
C PRO A 15 24.76 -7.61 -9.68
N THR A 16 24.61 -8.58 -10.58
CA THR A 16 23.97 -9.88 -10.36
C THR A 16 25.06 -10.88 -10.00
N MET A 17 25.92 -10.51 -9.05
CA MET A 17 26.62 -11.52 -8.26
C MET A 17 25.78 -11.81 -7.02
N VAL A 18 24.65 -12.49 -7.24
CA VAL A 18 24.08 -13.30 -6.16
C VAL A 18 25.06 -14.46 -5.99
N PRO A 19 25.71 -14.62 -4.82
CA PRO A 19 26.61 -15.74 -4.62
C PRO A 19 25.84 -17.04 -4.83
N ASP A 20 26.40 -17.95 -5.63
CA ASP A 20 25.80 -19.26 -5.83
C ASP A 20 25.80 -20.02 -4.49
N ILE A 21 24.61 -20.27 -3.95
CA ILE A 21 24.40 -21.00 -2.70
C ILE A 21 24.04 -22.49 -2.93
N SER A 22 24.11 -22.97 -4.18
CA SER A 22 23.75 -24.36 -4.52
C SER A 22 24.60 -25.42 -3.81
N GLY A 23 25.79 -25.04 -3.31
CA GLY A 23 26.71 -25.93 -2.61
C GLY A 23 26.75 -25.81 -1.09
N ILE A 24 25.96 -24.92 -0.45
CA ILE A 24 26.05 -24.70 1.01
C ILE A 24 24.99 -25.47 1.82
N GLY A 25 24.10 -26.21 1.17
CA GLY A 25 23.14 -27.12 1.79
C GLY A 25 21.69 -26.88 1.39
N LEU A 26 20.76 -27.54 2.09
CA LEU A 26 19.32 -27.36 1.88
C LEU A 26 18.92 -25.91 2.19
N ASN A 27 18.39 -25.20 1.20
CA ASN A 27 17.95 -23.81 1.26
C ASN A 27 16.42 -23.66 1.11
N SER A 28 15.69 -24.77 1.17
CA SER A 28 14.22 -24.81 1.09
C SER A 28 13.68 -26.00 1.88
N PHE A 29 12.43 -25.92 2.28
CA PHE A 29 11.68 -26.99 2.91
C PHE A 29 10.21 -26.90 2.50
N THR A 30 9.47 -28.01 2.61
CA THR A 30 8.04 -28.04 2.33
C THR A 30 7.25 -27.89 3.62
N GLN A 31 6.36 -26.90 3.68
CA GLN A 31 5.33 -26.85 4.71
C GLN A 31 4.19 -27.80 4.32
N SER A 32 3.92 -28.80 5.16
CA SER A 32 2.79 -29.72 5.01
C SER A 32 1.75 -29.43 6.08
N GLY A 33 0.48 -29.30 5.70
CA GLY A 33 -0.64 -28.95 6.58
C GLY A 33 -1.47 -27.81 5.98
N PRO A 34 -2.64 -27.49 6.57
CA PRO A 34 -3.59 -26.53 5.97
C PRO A 34 -3.01 -25.13 5.71
N GLY A 35 -2.12 -24.64 6.58
CA GLY A 35 -1.54 -23.31 6.47
C GLY A 35 -2.56 -22.17 6.57
N ASP A 36 -2.10 -20.95 6.33
CA ASP A 36 -2.95 -19.78 6.08
C ASP A 36 -2.32 -18.98 4.93
N ASP A 37 -3.01 -18.95 3.79
CA ASP A 37 -2.65 -18.18 2.60
C ASP A 37 -3.64 -17.01 2.34
N ASN A 38 -4.53 -16.73 3.30
CA ASN A 38 -5.56 -15.71 3.16
C ASN A 38 -5.04 -14.33 3.55
N LYS A 39 -4.87 -13.46 2.55
CA LYS A 39 -4.50 -12.05 2.78
C LYS A 39 -5.59 -11.28 3.53
N PRO A 40 -5.23 -10.34 4.42
CA PRO A 40 -6.16 -9.38 5.03
C PRO A 40 -7.00 -8.63 3.98
N LEU A 41 -8.32 -8.60 4.16
CA LEU A 41 -9.25 -7.91 3.28
C LEU A 41 -9.72 -6.58 3.89
N LEU A 42 -9.40 -5.47 3.22
CA LEU A 42 -9.96 -4.17 3.55
C LEU A 42 -11.40 -4.10 3.05
N THR A 43 -12.35 -3.86 3.95
CA THR A 43 -13.78 -3.82 3.64
C THR A 43 -14.37 -2.42 3.75
N SER A 44 -13.78 -1.55 4.58
CA SER A 44 -14.22 -0.16 4.69
C SER A 44 -13.06 0.79 5.00
N VAL A 45 -13.22 2.03 4.56
CA VAL A 45 -12.34 3.17 4.89
C VAL A 45 -13.20 4.40 5.13
N SER A 46 -12.90 5.15 6.19
CA SER A 46 -13.53 6.45 6.46
C SER A 46 -12.50 7.43 7.03
N MET A 47 -12.70 8.72 6.75
CA MET A 47 -11.83 9.80 7.25
C MET A 47 -12.66 10.80 8.04
N SER A 48 -12.11 11.33 9.13
CA SER A 48 -12.78 12.35 9.96
C SER A 48 -12.99 13.69 9.24
N ARG A 49 -12.22 13.95 8.18
CA ARG A 49 -12.35 15.09 7.28
C ARG A 49 -11.68 14.78 5.94
N THR A 50 -12.08 15.50 4.90
CA THR A 50 -11.54 15.36 3.54
C THR A 50 -10.75 16.59 3.08
N SER A 51 -10.64 17.62 3.93
CA SER A 51 -9.87 18.83 3.68
C SER A 51 -9.15 19.28 4.95
N ILE A 52 -7.96 19.86 4.78
CA ILE A 52 -7.12 20.44 5.82
C ILE A 52 -6.55 21.78 5.32
N ASP A 53 -6.34 22.71 6.24
CA ASP A 53 -5.64 23.98 5.97
C ASP A 53 -4.43 24.09 6.93
N THR A 54 -3.25 23.80 6.39
CA THR A 54 -2.01 23.85 7.17
C THR A 54 -1.27 25.18 7.00
N SER A 55 -1.95 26.27 6.63
CA SER A 55 -1.35 27.59 6.44
C SER A 55 -0.88 28.26 7.74
N SER A 56 -1.49 27.91 8.87
CA SER A 56 -1.23 28.54 10.17
C SER A 56 -0.83 27.56 11.29
N SER A 57 -1.13 26.26 11.13
CA SER A 57 -0.73 25.21 12.08
C SER A 57 -0.81 23.82 11.44
N SER A 58 -0.19 22.82 12.08
CA SER A 58 -0.36 21.41 11.72
C SER A 58 -1.81 20.96 11.97
N GLN A 59 -2.33 20.10 11.09
CA GLN A 59 -3.65 19.48 11.24
C GLN A 59 -3.54 17.96 11.30
N SER A 60 -4.60 17.27 11.73
CA SER A 60 -4.65 15.81 11.77
C SER A 60 -5.88 15.25 11.07
N VAL A 61 -5.76 14.07 10.48
CA VAL A 61 -6.87 13.28 9.95
C VAL A 61 -6.91 11.96 10.68
N THR A 62 -8.08 11.57 11.17
CA THR A 62 -8.32 10.23 11.73
C THR A 62 -8.91 9.38 10.62
N VAL A 63 -8.28 8.24 10.36
CA VAL A 63 -8.74 7.25 9.39
C VAL A 63 -9.19 5.99 10.14
N THR A 64 -10.41 5.55 9.87
CA THR A 64 -10.96 4.31 10.43
C THR A 64 -11.07 3.28 9.31
N LEU A 65 -10.43 2.13 9.50
CA LEU A 65 -10.41 1.01 8.56
C LEU A 65 -11.14 -0.18 9.16
N THR A 66 -11.95 -0.88 8.36
CA THR A 66 -12.49 -2.20 8.73
C THR A 66 -11.81 -3.28 7.90
N VAL A 67 -11.22 -4.25 8.59
CA VAL A 67 -10.43 -5.32 7.99
C VAL A 67 -11.02 -6.66 8.41
N ASN A 68 -11.25 -7.54 7.44
CA ASN A 68 -11.65 -8.91 7.69
C ASN A 68 -10.47 -9.84 7.49
N GLU A 69 -10.24 -10.71 8.46
CA GLU A 69 -9.25 -11.77 8.45
C GLU A 69 -9.81 -12.92 9.32
N VAL A 70 -9.86 -14.13 8.76
CA VAL A 70 -10.65 -15.24 9.32
C VAL A 70 -9.81 -16.39 9.91
N LEU A 71 -8.50 -16.45 9.64
CA LEU A 71 -7.63 -17.56 10.03
C LEU A 71 -6.61 -17.15 11.10
N SER A 72 -5.58 -16.35 10.76
CA SER A 72 -4.43 -16.11 11.63
C SER A 72 -4.51 -14.85 12.50
N GLY A 73 -5.34 -13.89 12.13
CA GLY A 73 -5.46 -12.57 12.71
C GLY A 73 -4.56 -11.52 12.07
N ILE A 74 -4.94 -10.25 12.16
CA ILE A 74 -4.03 -9.14 11.82
C ILE A 74 -2.84 -9.08 12.79
N ASN A 75 -1.64 -8.94 12.25
CA ASN A 75 -0.44 -8.68 13.02
C ASN A 75 -0.41 -7.21 13.46
N LEU A 76 -0.28 -6.99 14.77
CA LEU A 76 -0.33 -5.69 15.44
C LEU A 76 0.95 -5.40 16.23
N THR A 77 2.05 -6.11 15.96
CA THR A 77 3.31 -5.92 16.70
C THR A 77 4.43 -5.47 15.76
N TRP A 78 4.74 -6.25 14.73
CA TRP A 78 5.66 -5.83 13.66
C TRP A 78 5.62 -6.83 12.47
N PRO A 79 5.52 -6.35 11.21
CA PRO A 79 5.22 -4.97 10.83
C PRO A 79 3.80 -4.57 11.25
N LEU A 80 3.65 -3.37 11.80
CA LEU A 80 2.35 -2.80 12.17
C LEU A 80 1.54 -2.49 10.90
N PRO A 81 0.19 -2.42 11.00
CA PRO A 81 -0.61 -1.79 9.96
C PRO A 81 -0.11 -0.36 9.75
N GLU A 82 0.16 -0.02 8.50
CA GLU A 82 0.75 1.25 8.13
C GLU A 82 -0.20 2.00 7.22
N ILE A 83 -0.44 3.27 7.53
CA ILE A 83 -1.12 4.19 6.64
C ILE A 83 -0.20 5.34 6.28
N ARG A 84 -0.15 5.68 4.99
CA ARG A 84 0.63 6.81 4.48
C ARG A 84 -0.23 7.72 3.65
N PHE A 85 0.06 9.01 3.70
CA PHE A 85 -0.39 9.98 2.73
C PHE A 85 0.80 10.55 1.97
N PHE A 86 0.65 10.68 0.65
CA PHE A 86 1.65 11.23 -0.27
C PHE A 86 1.10 12.50 -0.92
N SER A 87 1.87 13.58 -0.87
CA SER A 87 1.59 14.78 -1.67
C SER A 87 2.09 14.63 -3.11
N SER A 88 1.76 15.60 -3.96
CA SER A 88 2.33 15.75 -5.30
C SER A 88 3.86 15.91 -5.34
N THR A 89 4.47 16.28 -4.21
CA THR A 89 5.93 16.38 -4.05
C THR A 89 6.55 15.09 -3.49
N ASN A 90 5.77 14.00 -3.38
CA ASN A 90 6.13 12.74 -2.73
C ASN A 90 6.48 12.87 -1.23
N ALA A 91 6.13 13.99 -0.59
CA ALA A 91 6.26 14.12 0.85
C ALA A 91 5.29 13.16 1.54
N GLN A 92 5.77 12.46 2.56
CA GLN A 92 5.03 11.37 3.20
C GLN A 92 4.63 11.75 4.62
N ASN A 93 3.38 11.49 4.97
CA ASN A 93 2.89 11.52 6.34
C ASN A 93 2.43 10.12 6.72
N VAL A 94 3.05 9.54 7.75
CA VAL A 94 2.73 8.19 8.25
C VAL A 94 1.79 8.32 9.43
N GLY A 95 0.76 7.48 9.48
CA GLY A 95 -0.19 7.44 10.58
C GLY A 95 0.21 6.46 11.68
N SER A 96 -0.14 6.81 12.91
CA SER A 96 -0.06 5.91 14.06
C SER A 96 -1.40 5.22 14.24
N CYS A 97 -1.42 3.89 14.20
CA CYS A 97 -2.65 3.09 14.27
C CYS A 97 -2.80 2.38 15.63
N SER A 98 -4.03 2.35 16.14
CA SER A 98 -4.47 1.42 17.16
C SER A 98 -5.49 0.45 16.58
N ALA A 99 -5.68 -0.69 17.22
CA ALA A 99 -6.56 -1.75 16.72
C ALA A 99 -7.52 -2.23 17.81
N SER A 100 -8.75 -2.54 17.38
CA SER A 100 -9.73 -3.26 18.19
C SER A 100 -10.26 -4.44 17.37
N ARG A 101 -10.33 -5.62 17.98
CA ARG A 101 -10.77 -6.85 17.30
C ARG A 101 -12.10 -7.33 17.86
N THR A 102 -12.99 -7.76 16.98
CA THR A 102 -14.25 -8.42 17.33
C THR A 102 -14.48 -9.58 16.35
N GLY A 103 -14.27 -10.81 16.81
CA GLY A 103 -14.31 -12.00 15.95
C GLY A 103 -13.25 -11.95 14.84
N ALA A 104 -13.68 -12.13 13.59
CA ALA A 104 -12.83 -12.05 12.38
C ALA A 104 -12.63 -10.63 11.85
N THR A 105 -13.24 -9.62 12.50
CA THR A 105 -13.14 -8.23 12.07
C THR A 105 -12.21 -7.46 12.99
N THR A 106 -11.26 -6.75 12.39
CA THR A 106 -10.37 -5.79 13.05
C THR A 106 -10.70 -4.38 12.58
N THR A 107 -10.96 -3.49 13.52
CA THR A 107 -11.07 -2.05 13.27
C THR A 107 -9.73 -1.40 13.59
N LEU A 108 -9.14 -0.71 12.62
CA LEU A 108 -7.94 0.11 12.82
C LEU A 108 -8.34 1.57 12.88
N THR A 109 -7.87 2.28 13.91
CA THR A 109 -8.02 3.73 14.04
C THR A 109 -6.63 4.36 13.94
N CYS A 110 -6.38 5.04 12.82
CA CYS A 110 -5.09 5.63 12.52
C CYS A 110 -5.17 7.17 12.57
N VAL A 111 -4.23 7.81 13.25
CA VAL A 111 -4.11 9.27 13.27
C VAL A 111 -2.91 9.67 12.43
N VAL A 112 -3.15 10.47 11.39
CA VAL A 112 -2.12 11.04 10.53
C VAL A 112 -2.02 12.53 10.83
N VAL A 113 -0.80 13.03 11.06
CA VAL A 113 -0.54 14.46 11.27
C VAL A 113 0.07 15.03 10.00
N PHE A 114 -0.49 16.14 9.53
CA PHE A 114 -0.02 16.93 8.40
C PHE A 114 0.62 18.21 8.95
N PRO A 115 1.95 18.37 8.83
CA PRO A 115 2.67 19.53 9.33
C PRO A 115 2.24 20.85 8.71
N LEU A 116 2.51 21.96 9.40
CA LEU A 116 2.45 23.32 8.86
C LEU A 116 3.16 23.38 7.49
N GLY A 117 2.48 23.92 6.47
CA GLY A 117 3.03 24.05 5.12
C GLY A 117 3.01 22.75 4.29
N THR A 118 2.16 21.77 4.66
CA THR A 118 1.91 20.59 3.81
C THR A 118 1.53 21.06 2.40
N ALA A 119 2.14 20.44 1.38
CA ALA A 119 1.94 20.81 -0.01
C ALA A 119 0.45 20.76 -0.40
N PRO A 120 -0.06 21.77 -1.15
CA PRO A 120 -1.46 21.82 -1.54
C PRO A 120 -1.81 20.71 -2.54
N GLY A 121 -3.11 20.42 -2.66
CA GLY A 121 -3.64 19.42 -3.58
C GLY A 121 -3.89 18.06 -2.93
N ASN A 122 -4.21 17.09 -3.78
CA ASN A 122 -4.64 15.76 -3.34
C ASN A 122 -3.52 15.04 -2.57
N GLN A 123 -3.88 14.52 -1.40
CA GLN A 123 -3.04 13.66 -0.58
C GLN A 123 -3.46 12.22 -0.87
N MET A 124 -2.64 11.46 -1.59
CA MET A 124 -2.93 10.07 -1.94
C MET A 124 -2.63 9.14 -0.76
N MET A 125 -3.55 8.25 -0.42
CA MET A 125 -3.44 7.32 0.69
C MET A 125 -2.89 5.96 0.26
N SER A 126 -1.99 5.38 1.05
CA SER A 126 -1.61 3.95 0.99
C SER A 126 -1.90 3.29 2.33
N ILE A 127 -2.31 2.02 2.30
CA ILE A 127 -2.58 1.19 3.47
C ILE A 127 -1.86 -0.14 3.27
N MET A 128 -1.01 -0.51 4.22
CA MET A 128 -0.35 -1.82 4.28
C MET A 128 -0.81 -2.57 5.52
N MET A 129 -1.15 -3.84 5.36
CA MET A 129 -1.55 -4.72 6.46
C MET A 129 -0.97 -6.11 6.27
N THR A 130 -0.63 -6.75 7.37
CA THR A 130 -0.08 -8.11 7.42
C THR A 130 -0.86 -8.92 8.45
N ASP A 131 -1.09 -10.20 8.19
CA ASP A 131 -1.65 -11.12 9.19
C ASP A 131 -0.53 -11.81 10.01
N ASN A 132 -0.91 -12.70 10.94
CA ASN A 132 0.05 -13.42 11.77
C ASN A 132 0.74 -14.58 11.02
N ALA A 133 0.23 -14.99 9.86
CA ALA A 133 0.89 -15.90 8.92
C ALA A 133 1.83 -15.16 7.94
N LEU A 134 1.92 -13.84 8.06
CA LEU A 134 2.71 -12.93 7.23
C LEU A 134 2.18 -12.74 5.79
N ASN A 135 0.92 -13.09 5.51
CA ASN A 135 0.29 -12.68 4.27
C ASN A 135 0.03 -11.17 4.29
N ARG A 136 0.47 -10.51 3.23
CA ARG A 136 0.42 -9.05 3.11
C ARG A 136 -0.58 -8.58 2.06
N SER A 137 -1.34 -7.55 2.41
CA SER A 137 -2.17 -6.75 1.52
C SER A 137 -1.70 -5.31 1.51
N GLU A 138 -1.72 -4.69 0.33
CA GLU A 138 -1.44 -3.27 0.16
C GLU A 138 -2.50 -2.61 -0.72
N TYR A 139 -2.96 -1.44 -0.32
CA TYR A 139 -4.02 -0.68 -0.98
C TYR A 139 -3.54 0.73 -1.24
N TYR A 140 -3.84 1.26 -2.43
CA TYR A 140 -3.54 2.64 -2.81
C TYR A 140 -4.81 3.33 -3.27
N SER A 141 -5.02 4.57 -2.81
CA SER A 141 -6.03 5.44 -3.39
C SER A 141 -5.55 5.91 -4.76
N TYR A 142 -6.43 5.92 -5.75
CA TYR A 142 -6.15 6.49 -7.06
C TYR A 142 -7.17 7.60 -7.36
N VAL A 143 -6.66 8.73 -7.85
CA VAL A 143 -7.50 9.78 -8.44
C VAL A 143 -7.64 9.44 -9.90
N ALA A 144 -8.88 9.28 -10.36
CA ALA A 144 -9.19 9.04 -11.76
C ALA A 144 -8.57 10.11 -12.66
N ASP A 145 -7.82 9.68 -13.69
CA ASP A 145 -7.58 10.55 -14.84
C ASP A 145 -8.84 10.56 -15.71
N THR A 146 -9.65 11.61 -15.57
CA THR A 146 -10.89 11.77 -16.35
C THR A 146 -10.64 12.16 -17.81
N SER A 147 -9.38 12.35 -18.22
CA SER A 147 -9.00 12.65 -19.60
C SER A 147 -8.80 11.41 -20.47
N ASP A 148 -8.67 10.22 -19.88
CA ASP A 148 -8.62 8.95 -20.59
C ASP A 148 -10.03 8.38 -20.85
N VAL A 149 -10.64 8.83 -21.94
CA VAL A 149 -11.96 8.36 -22.42
C VAL A 149 -11.97 6.90 -22.88
N SER A 150 -10.81 6.22 -22.97
CA SER A 150 -10.74 4.81 -23.37
C SER A 150 -10.88 3.83 -22.20
N ASN A 151 -10.70 4.30 -20.97
CA ASN A 151 -10.87 3.54 -19.74
C ASN A 151 -11.39 4.47 -18.64
N PRO A 152 -12.72 4.73 -18.54
CA PRO A 152 -13.28 5.63 -17.55
C PRO A 152 -13.17 4.99 -16.16
N ILE A 153 -12.04 5.21 -15.49
CA ILE A 153 -11.80 4.71 -14.15
C ILE A 153 -12.41 5.74 -13.19
N ALA A 154 -13.40 5.36 -12.37
CA ALA A 154 -13.90 6.23 -11.32
C ALA A 154 -12.87 6.41 -10.19
N GLU A 155 -12.94 7.50 -9.41
CA GLU A 155 -12.14 7.65 -8.18
C GLU A 155 -12.37 6.44 -7.26
N GLY A 156 -11.31 5.81 -6.77
CA GLY A 156 -11.46 4.56 -6.03
C GLY A 156 -10.19 3.99 -5.41
N TRP A 157 -10.35 2.80 -4.83
CA TRP A 157 -9.30 2.02 -4.20
C TRP A 157 -8.76 0.95 -5.13
N ARG A 158 -7.44 0.82 -5.23
CA ARG A 158 -6.77 -0.31 -5.88
C ARG A 158 -6.05 -1.15 -4.84
N GLN A 159 -6.28 -2.46 -4.84
CA GLN A 159 -5.41 -3.40 -4.12
C GLN A 159 -4.22 -3.73 -5.00
N ARG A 160 -3.01 -3.51 -4.50
CA ARG A 160 -1.80 -4.09 -5.10
C ARG A 160 -1.63 -5.49 -4.54
N VAL A 161 -1.83 -6.50 -5.38
CA VAL A 161 -1.42 -7.87 -5.04
C VAL A 161 0.09 -7.93 -5.15
N ILE A 162 0.79 -7.63 -4.06
CA ILE A 162 2.22 -7.90 -3.97
C ILE A 162 2.34 -9.38 -3.59
N TYR A 163 2.78 -10.21 -4.55
CA TYR A 163 3.38 -11.50 -4.24
C TYR A 163 4.64 -11.19 -3.43
N ALA A 164 4.83 -11.89 -2.32
CA ALA A 164 6.01 -11.72 -1.49
C ALA A 164 7.23 -12.30 -2.22
N ASP A 165 7.75 -11.59 -3.21
CA ASP A 165 9.04 -11.86 -3.82
C ASP A 165 9.94 -10.64 -3.62
N ILE A 166 10.96 -10.84 -2.79
CA ILE A 166 12.10 -9.97 -2.64
C ILE A 166 12.79 -9.94 -4.01
N TYR A 167 12.87 -8.78 -4.65
CA TYR A 167 13.44 -8.53 -6.00
C TYR A 167 12.59 -8.95 -7.22
N ASP A 168 11.35 -8.47 -7.34
CA ASP A 168 10.90 -7.90 -8.63
C ASP A 168 9.55 -7.20 -8.45
N ALA A 169 9.47 -5.93 -8.79
CA ALA A 169 8.20 -5.21 -8.84
C ALA A 169 7.60 -5.30 -10.25
N THR A 170 7.60 -6.48 -10.87
CA THR A 170 6.82 -6.71 -12.09
C THR A 170 5.34 -6.81 -11.70
N VAL A 171 4.53 -5.95 -12.31
CA VAL A 171 3.07 -5.91 -12.11
C VAL A 171 2.48 -7.15 -12.76
N VAL A 172 2.12 -8.16 -11.97
CA VAL A 172 1.48 -9.39 -12.45
C VAL A 172 0.01 -9.41 -12.01
N GLY A 173 -0.90 -8.94 -12.86
CA GLY A 173 -2.35 -9.16 -12.74
C GLY A 173 -3.23 -7.89 -12.84
N PRO A 174 -4.51 -8.04 -13.24
CA PRO A 174 -5.45 -6.93 -13.34
C PRO A 174 -5.80 -6.37 -11.95
N TRP A 175 -5.83 -5.05 -11.83
CA TRP A 175 -6.24 -4.35 -10.61
C TRP A 175 -7.67 -4.72 -10.21
N LYS A 176 -7.89 -5.13 -8.96
CA LYS A 176 -9.23 -5.30 -8.40
C LYS A 176 -9.69 -3.99 -7.78
N VAL A 177 -10.74 -3.38 -8.35
CA VAL A 177 -11.45 -2.23 -7.77
C VAL A 177 -12.33 -2.74 -6.63
N ILE A 178 -12.25 -2.10 -5.47
CA ILE A 178 -12.83 -2.62 -4.22
C ILE A 178 -13.95 -1.74 -3.68
N ASN A 179 -14.09 -0.52 -4.18
CA ASN A 179 -15.20 0.38 -3.90
C ASN A 179 -15.29 1.45 -5.00
N GLU A 180 -16.42 1.49 -5.70
CA GLU A 180 -16.83 2.62 -6.52
C GLU A 180 -17.53 3.64 -5.63
N ARG A 181 -17.20 4.92 -5.78
CA ARG A 181 -17.94 5.99 -5.14
C ARG A 181 -19.33 6.04 -5.79
N ALA A 182 -20.38 5.67 -5.07
CA ALA A 182 -21.74 5.95 -5.51
C ALA A 182 -21.90 7.48 -5.56
N THR A 183 -22.18 7.98 -6.77
CA THR A 183 -22.50 9.38 -7.08
C THR A 183 -23.72 9.87 -6.33
#